data_AF-C8N7S4-F1
#
_entry.id   AF-C8N7S4-F1
#
_cell.length_a   1.000
_cell.length_b   1.000
_cell.length_c   1.000
_cell.angle_alpha   90.00
_cell.angle_beta   90.00
_cell.angle_gamma   90.00
#
_symmetry.space_group_name_H-M   'P 1'
#
loop_
_entity.id
_entity.type
_entity.pdbx_description
1 polymer ?
#
loop_
_entity_poly.entity_id
_entity_poly.type
_entity_poly.pdbx_seq_one_letter_code
_entity_poly.pdbx_strand_id
1 'polypeptide(L)' 'MSKPVPAAPPGNRSRFNRFLDAIETAGNKLPDPVFIFIILCVVILIASWLAALTGVSAVNPATGETIIAVNLL' A
#
# COMPACT_ATOMS: atom_id res chain seq x y z
N MET A 1 -46.01 -7.69 -23.26
CA MET A 1 -45.48 -8.95 -22.69
C MET A 1 -43.96 -8.96 -22.87
N SER A 2 -43.21 -8.32 -21.98
CA SER A 2 -41.74 -8.23 -22.09
C SER A 2 -41.13 -9.50 -21.54
N LYS A 3 -40.57 -10.34 -22.42
CA LYS A 3 -39.93 -11.60 -22.03
C LYS A 3 -38.71 -11.30 -21.15
N PRO A 4 -38.49 -12.04 -20.04
CA PRO A 4 -37.27 -11.92 -19.25
C PRO A 4 -36.07 -12.37 -20.08
N VAL A 5 -35.01 -11.57 -20.09
CA VAL A 5 -33.74 -11.88 -20.76
C VAL A 5 -33.07 -13.03 -19.99
N PRO A 6 -32.67 -14.13 -20.65
CA PRO A 6 -32.01 -15.24 -19.97
C PRO A 6 -30.66 -14.81 -19.41
N ALA A 7 -30.42 -15.09 -18.12
CA ALA A 7 -29.14 -14.87 -17.48
C ALA A 7 -28.06 -15.77 -18.12
N ALA A 8 -26.92 -15.18 -18.48
CA ALA A 8 -25.81 -15.88 -19.12
C ALA A 8 -25.28 -17.02 -18.22
N PRO A 9 -24.93 -18.19 -18.79
CA PRO A 9 -24.50 -19.35 -18.00
C PRO A 9 -23.13 -19.09 -17.34
N PRO A 10 -22.88 -19.62 -16.13
CA PRO A 10 -21.61 -19.46 -15.45
C PRO A 10 -20.53 -20.28 -16.18
N GLY A 11 -19.78 -19.62 -17.06
CA GLY A 11 -18.62 -20.21 -17.73
C GLY A 11 -17.50 -20.50 -16.72
N ASN A 12 -16.81 -21.62 -16.89
CA ASN A 12 -15.65 -22.02 -16.08
C ASN A 12 -14.57 -20.93 -16.13
N ARG A 13 -14.51 -20.06 -15.12
CA ARG A 13 -13.59 -18.91 -15.11
C ARG A 13 -12.17 -19.42 -15.04
N SER A 14 -11.39 -19.17 -16.09
CA SER A 14 -9.96 -19.43 -16.11
C SER A 14 -9.29 -18.82 -14.87
N ARG A 15 -8.27 -19.50 -14.31
CA ARG A 15 -7.47 -18.97 -13.20
C ARG A 15 -6.88 -17.59 -13.53
N PHE A 16 -6.62 -17.34 -14.81
CA PHE A 16 -6.18 -16.04 -15.32
C PHE A 16 -7.25 -14.95 -15.14
N ASN A 17 -8.52 -15.23 -15.42
CA ASN A 17 -9.61 -14.26 -15.21
C ASN A 17 -9.78 -13.93 -13.73
N ARG A 18 -9.66 -14.92 -12.83
CA ARG A 18 -9.71 -14.65 -11.38
C ARG A 18 -8.54 -13.77 -10.90
N PHE A 19 -7.37 -13.89 -11.53
CA PHE A 19 -6.24 -13.02 -11.25
C PHE A 19 -6.49 -11.58 -11.74
N LEU A 20 -7.04 -11.41 -12.94
CA LEU A 20 -7.42 -10.09 -13.46
C LEU A 20 -8.52 -9.43 -12.60
N ASP A 21 -9.54 -10.19 -12.18
CA ASP A 21 -10.60 -9.70 -11.27
C ASP A 21 -10.01 -9.15 -9.96
N ALA A 22 -8.96 -9.80 -9.44
CA ALA A 22 -8.29 -9.36 -8.22
C ALA A 22 -7.50 -8.05 -8.44
N ILE A 23 -6.81 -7.92 -9.57
CA ILE A 23 -6.11 -6.68 -9.93
C ILE A 23 -7.09 -5.52 -10.11
N GLU A 24 -8.18 -5.74 -10.83
CA GLU A 24 -9.22 -4.72 -11.04
C GLU A 24 -9.82 -4.26 -9.71
N THR A 25 -10.14 -5.22 -8.84
CA THR A 25 -10.69 -4.94 -7.51
C THR A 25 -9.69 -4.17 -6.64
N ALA A 26 -8.40 -4.53 -6.69
CA ALA A 26 -7.35 -3.79 -6.00
C ALA A 26 -7.17 -2.38 -6.57
N GLY A 27 -7.20 -2.25 -7.89
CA GLY A 27 -7.11 -0.99 -8.63
C GLY A 27 -8.21 0.00 -8.24
N ASN A 28 -9.46 -0.47 -8.22
CA ASN A 28 -10.62 0.34 -7.85
C ASN A 28 -10.67 0.70 -6.35
N LYS A 29 -9.91 0.00 -5.50
CA LYS A 29 -9.81 0.28 -4.07
C LYS A 29 -8.62 1.16 -3.70
N LEU A 30 -7.76 1.51 -4.66
CA LEU A 30 -6.65 2.44 -4.40
C LEU A 30 -7.23 3.79 -3.99
N PRO A 31 -6.91 4.30 -2.79
CA PRO A 31 -7.33 5.63 -2.39
C PRO A 31 -6.65 6.67 -3.27
N ASP A 32 -7.24 7.87 -3.37
CA ASP A 32 -6.64 8.99 -4.08
C ASP A 32 -5.17 9.18 -3.66
N PRO A 33 -4.24 9.51 -4.60
CA PRO A 33 -2.82 9.62 -4.30
C PRO A 33 -2.50 10.48 -3.07
N VAL A 34 -3.27 11.53 -2.79
CA VAL A 34 -3.08 12.38 -1.61
C VAL A 34 -3.23 11.59 -0.31
N PHE A 35 -4.21 10.70 -0.22
CA PHE A 35 -4.40 9.86 0.97
C PHE A 35 -3.27 8.84 1.14
N ILE A 36 -2.70 8.32 0.06
CA ILE A 36 -1.52 7.45 0.14
C ILE A 36 -0.36 8.22 0.80
N PHE A 37 -0.11 9.47 0.40
CA PHE A 37 0.91 10.30 1.05
C PHE A 37 0.59 10.59 2.52
N ILE A 38 -0.66 10.90 2.86
CA ILE A 38 -1.07 11.12 4.25
C ILE A 38 -0.80 9.87 5.11
N ILE A 39 -1.15 8.68 4.61
CA ILE A 39 -0.88 7.42 5.29
C ILE A 39 0.63 7.22 5.45
N LEU A 40 1.42 7.46 4.40
CA LEU A 40 2.88 7.38 4.48
C LEU A 40 3.45 8.37 5.50
N CYS A 41 2.95 9.59 5.57
CA CYS A 41 3.37 10.57 6.58
C CYS A 41 3.11 10.05 8.00
N VAL A 42 1.90 9.54 8.27
CA VAL A 42 1.56 8.95 9.59
C VAL A 42 2.47 7.77 9.91
N VAL A 43 2.72 6.88 8.94
CA VAL A 43 3.65 5.75 9.09
C VAL A 43 5.06 6.23 9.42
N ILE A 44 5.56 7.26 8.73
CA ILE A 44 6.90 7.83 8.98
C ILE A 44 6.98 8.46 10.38
N LEU A 45 5.95 9.18 10.84
CA LEU A 45 5.92 9.73 12.20
C LEU A 45 6.09 8.61 13.24
N ILE A 46 5.29 7.55 13.14
CA ILE A 46 5.34 6.41 14.07
C ILE A 46 6.68 5.67 13.96
N ALA A 47 7.15 5.41 12.74
CA ALA A 47 8.42 4.71 12.51
C ALA A 47 9.62 5.51 13.06
N SER A 48 9.62 6.83 12.88
CA SER A 48 10.67 7.72 13.40
C SER A 48 10.72 7.70 14.92
N TRP A 49 9.55 7.71 15.57
CA TRP A 49 9.44 7.60 17.02
C TRP A 49 9.99 6.27 17.54
N LEU A 50 9.59 5.15 16.91
CA LEU A 50 10.08 3.82 17.29
C LEU A 50 11.59 3.68 17.06
N ALA A 51 12.11 4.17 15.93
CA ALA A 51 13.54 4.11 15.63
C ALA A 51 14.37 4.94 16.62
N ALA A 52 13.91 6.13 16.97
CA ALA A 52 14.56 6.98 17.97
C ALA A 52 14.52 6.35 19.38
N LEU A 53 13.40 5.75 19.77
CA LEU A 53 13.25 5.03 21.04
C LEU A 53 14.27 3.90 21.18
N THR A 54 14.54 3.15 20.11
CA THR A 54 15.54 2.07 20.12
C THR A 54 16.97 2.54 19.88
N GLY A 55 17.20 3.84 19.67
CA GLY A 55 18.52 4.41 19.44
C GLY A 55 19.15 4.01 18.10
N VAL A 56 18.35 3.81 17.05
CA VAL A 56 18.85 3.40 15.72
C VAL A 56 19.86 4.42 15.21
N SER A 57 21.02 3.94 14.78
CA SER A 57 22.09 4.75 14.18
C SER A 57 22.77 4.01 13.03
N ALA A 58 23.37 4.76 12.11
CA ALA A 58 24.17 4.23 11.01
C ALA A 58 25.37 5.13 10.72
N VAL A 59 26.42 4.59 10.09
CA VAL A 59 27.54 5.38 9.60
C VAL A 59 27.24 5.82 8.16
N ASN A 60 27.35 7.12 7.89
CA ASN A 60 27.21 7.65 6.55
C ASN A 60 28.43 7.24 5.70
N PRO A 61 28.25 6.47 4.60
CA PRO A 61 29.37 5.99 3.79
C PRO A 61 30.10 7.10 3.03
N ALA A 62 29.48 8.27 2.85
CA ALA A 62 30.09 9.40 2.15
C ALA A 62 30.96 10.27 3.06
N THR A 63 30.60 10.40 4.35
CA THR A 63 31.31 11.30 5.28
C THR A 63 32.02 10.57 6.43
N GLY A 64 31.66 9.32 6.71
CA GLY A 64 32.13 8.57 7.87
C GLY A 64 31.50 8.98 9.20
N GLU A 65 30.58 9.95 9.20
CA GLU A 65 29.92 10.43 10.41
C GLU A 65 28.77 9.50 10.82
N THR A 66 28.53 9.38 12.13
CA THR A 66 27.39 8.62 12.65
C THR A 66 26.13 9.47 12.58
N ILE A 67 25.09 8.95 11.91
CA ILE A 67 23.75 9.52 11.87
C ILE A 67 22.84 8.74 12.83
N ILE A 68 21.92 9.46 13.48
CA ILE A 68 21.00 8.92 14.48
C ILE A 68 19.57 9.17 14.00
N ALA A 69 18.67 8.22 14.23
CA ALA A 69 17.25 8.39 13.92
C ALA A 69 16.65 9.54 14.75
N VAL A 70 16.01 10.50 14.07
CA VAL A 70 15.36 11.66 14.70
C VAL A 70 13.87 11.35 14.89
N ASN A 71 13.37 11.55 16.10
CA ASN A 71 11.95 11.45 16.38
C ASN A 71 11.21 12.68 15.80
N LEU A 72 10.19 12.45 14.97
CA LEU A 72 9.39 13.51 14.35
C LEU A 72 8.05 13.76 15.06
N LEU A 73 7.79 13.05 16.16
CA LEU A 73 6.56 13.08 16.95
C LEU A 73 6.82 13.76 18.30
#